data_AF-A0A6G7J0F0-F1
#
_entry.id   AF-A0A6G7J0F0-F1
#
_cell.length_a   1.000
_cell.length_b   1.000
_cell.length_c   1.000
_cell.angle_alpha   90.00
_cell.angle_beta   90.00
_cell.angle_gamma   90.00
#
_symmetry.space_group_name_H-M   'P 1'
#
loop_
_entity.id
_entity.type
_entity.pdbx_description
1 polymer ?
#
loop_
_entity_poly.entity_id
_entity_poly.type
_entity_poly.pdbx_seq_one_letter_code
_entity_poly.pdbx_strand_id
1 'polypeptide(L)'
;MNIMEPLSEELQDNQYYVALLDELVEENDIELKHRLQKADTYAQFINDQAGLLMDKTIDYIKSNEVSFVLASNIVVEQWKERMFN
;
A
#
# COMPACT_ATOMS: atom_id res chain seq x y z
N MET A 1 -1.15 -24.59 9.98
CA MET A 1 -1.18 -23.69 8.81
C MET A 1 0.14 -22.95 8.78
N ASN A 2 0.88 -23.05 7.69
CA ASN A 2 2.06 -22.21 7.49
C ASN A 2 1.55 -20.79 7.20
N ILE A 3 2.01 -19.81 7.98
CA ILE A 3 1.61 -18.40 7.86
C ILE A 3 1.93 -17.88 6.43
N MET A 4 2.84 -18.53 5.73
CA MET A 4 3.26 -18.23 4.36
C MET A 4 2.20 -18.52 3.28
N GLU A 5 1.32 -19.50 3.45
CA GLU A 5 0.31 -19.85 2.43
C GLU A 5 -0.74 -18.73 2.24
N PRO A 6 -1.42 -18.23 3.29
CA PRO A 6 -2.35 -17.11 3.15
C PRO A 6 -1.63 -15.80 2.80
N LEU A 7 -0.39 -15.61 3.27
CA LEU A 7 0.43 -14.49 2.80
C LEU A 7 0.61 -14.55 1.28
N SER A 8 0.89 -15.71 0.68
CA SER A 8 1.19 -15.77 -0.75
C SER A 8 0.03 -15.36 -1.66
N GLU A 9 -1.23 -15.59 -1.25
CA GLU A 9 -2.42 -15.18 -2.01
C GLU A 9 -2.68 -13.67 -1.86
N GLU A 10 -2.63 -13.13 -0.64
CA GLU A 10 -2.75 -11.68 -0.40
C GLU A 10 -1.59 -10.90 -1.01
N LEU A 11 -0.40 -11.53 -1.07
CA LEU A 11 0.80 -10.96 -1.66
C LEU A 11 0.88 -11.12 -3.20
N GLN A 12 0.10 -12.01 -3.81
CA GLN A 12 0.08 -12.08 -5.27
C GLN A 12 -0.75 -10.95 -5.88
N ASP A 13 -1.65 -10.36 -5.11
CA ASP A 13 -2.59 -9.37 -5.61
C ASP A 13 -2.26 -7.96 -5.12
N ASN A 14 -1.31 -7.31 -5.81
CA ASN A 14 -0.99 -5.88 -5.61
C ASN A 14 -2.25 -4.98 -5.74
N GLN A 15 -3.36 -5.52 -6.27
CA GLN A 15 -4.67 -4.87 -6.30
C GLN A 15 -5.16 -4.42 -4.92
N TYR A 16 -4.83 -5.12 -3.84
CA TYR A 16 -5.21 -4.69 -2.49
C TYR A 16 -4.67 -3.29 -2.18
N TYR A 17 -3.37 -3.08 -2.33
CA TYR A 17 -2.77 -1.77 -2.06
C TYR A 17 -3.15 -0.74 -3.12
N VAL A 18 -3.32 -1.13 -4.39
CA VAL A 18 -3.80 -0.21 -5.43
C VAL A 18 -5.16 0.39 -5.06
N ALA A 19 -6.12 -0.45 -4.67
CA ALA A 19 -7.46 0.00 -4.29
C ALA A 19 -7.43 0.87 -3.02
N LEU A 20 -6.71 0.41 -1.98
CA LEU A 20 -6.58 1.13 -0.72
C LEU A 20 -5.93 2.50 -0.91
N LEU A 21 -4.86 2.58 -1.72
CA LEU A 21 -4.16 3.83 -1.98
C LEU A 21 -5.02 4.82 -2.76
N ASP A 22 -5.81 4.35 -3.73
CA ASP A 22 -6.70 5.22 -4.49
C ASP A 22 -7.74 5.90 -3.59
N GLU A 23 -8.34 5.12 -2.67
CA GLU A 23 -9.29 5.62 -1.67
C GLU A 23 -8.61 6.61 -0.71
N LEU A 24 -7.45 6.26 -0.16
CA LEU A 24 -6.73 7.12 0.77
C LEU A 24 -6.31 8.46 0.14
N VAL A 25 -5.87 8.47 -1.12
CA VAL A 25 -5.54 9.72 -1.81
C VAL A 25 -6.81 10.53 -2.07
N GLU A 26 -7.91 9.91 -2.48
CA GLU A 26 -9.17 10.62 -2.70
C GLU A 26 -9.73 11.27 -1.42
N GLU A 27 -9.63 10.58 -0.28
CA GLU A 27 -10.10 11.07 1.02
C GLU A 27 -9.23 12.18 1.60
N ASN A 28 -7.90 12.12 1.42
CA ASN A 28 -6.96 12.99 2.12
C ASN A 28 -6.40 14.11 1.24
N ASP A 29 -6.22 13.87 -0.08
CA ASP A 29 -5.65 14.85 -1.00
C ASP A 29 -6.17 14.65 -2.43
N ILE A 30 -7.44 15.01 -2.65
CA ILE A 30 -8.06 14.97 -3.98
C ILE A 30 -7.35 15.89 -5.00
N GLU A 31 -6.68 16.95 -4.53
CA GLU A 31 -5.91 17.84 -5.40
C GLU A 31 -4.65 17.15 -5.96
N LEU A 32 -3.97 16.32 -5.15
CA LEU A 32 -2.89 15.44 -5.61
C LEU A 32 -3.39 14.48 -6.69
N LYS A 33 -4.54 13.82 -6.46
CA LYS A 33 -5.17 12.92 -7.46
C LYS A 33 -5.38 13.66 -8.78
N HIS A 34 -6.04 14.81 -8.75
CA HIS A 34 -6.29 15.63 -9.95
C HIS A 34 -5.00 16.10 -10.63
N ARG A 35 -4.00 16.54 -9.86
CA ARG A 35 -2.72 17.00 -10.40
C ARG A 35 -1.98 15.88 -11.13
N LEU A 36 -1.92 14.69 -10.55
CA LEU A 36 -1.27 13.53 -11.15
C LEU A 36 -2.07 12.97 -12.34
N GLN A 37 -3.40 13.00 -12.28
CA GLN A 37 -4.26 12.60 -13.41
C GLN A 37 -4.08 13.55 -14.60
N LYS A 38 -3.97 14.85 -14.37
CA LYS A 38 -3.69 15.84 -15.42
C LYS A 38 -2.32 15.61 -16.10
N ALA A 39 -1.38 15.01 -15.39
CA ALA A 39 -0.08 14.63 -15.91
C ALA A 39 -0.05 13.21 -16.51
N ASP A 40 -1.17 12.48 -16.51
CA ASP A 40 -1.28 11.07 -16.88
C ASP A 40 -0.35 10.13 -16.08
N THR A 41 0.10 10.54 -14.90
CA THR A 41 1.04 9.77 -14.05
C THR A 41 0.38 9.12 -12.83
N TYR A 42 -0.91 9.36 -12.60
CA TYR A 42 -1.59 8.88 -11.39
C TYR A 42 -1.59 7.35 -11.26
N ALA A 43 -1.90 6.63 -12.35
CA ALA A 43 -1.90 5.17 -12.35
C ALA A 43 -0.50 4.60 -12.04
N GLN A 44 0.55 5.20 -12.60
CA GLN A 44 1.93 4.82 -12.31
C GLN A 44 2.27 5.08 -10.84
N PHE A 45 1.94 6.28 -10.34
CA PHE A 45 2.15 6.63 -8.93
C PHE A 45 1.52 5.62 -7.97
N ILE A 46 0.24 5.26 -8.18
CA ILE A 46 -0.46 4.29 -7.33
C ILE A 46 0.19 2.90 -7.40
N ASN A 47 0.56 2.42 -8.60
CA ASN A 47 1.21 1.13 -8.74
C ASN A 47 2.59 1.09 -8.07
N ASP A 48 3.38 2.15 -8.21
CA ASP A 48 4.71 2.26 -7.59
C ASP A 48 4.60 2.30 -6.06
N GLN A 49 3.64 3.06 -5.53
CA GLN A 49 3.38 3.10 -4.09
C GLN A 49 2.86 1.75 -3.57
N ALA A 50 2.01 1.07 -4.33
CA ALA A 50 1.48 -0.23 -3.96
C ALA A 50 2.60 -1.28 -3.86
N GLY A 51 3.51 -1.32 -4.84
CA GLY A 51 4.70 -2.19 -4.78
C GLY A 51 5.62 -1.87 -3.59
N LEU A 52 5.80 -0.59 -3.26
CA LEU A 52 6.59 -0.18 -2.10
C LEU A 52 5.96 -0.58 -0.76
N LEU A 53 4.63 -0.42 -0.60
CA LEU A 53 3.92 -0.86 0.61
C LEU A 53 4.02 -2.37 0.77
N MET A 54 3.87 -3.06 -0.35
CA MET A 54 3.94 -4.49 -0.42
C MET A 54 5.28 -5.06 0.05
N ASP A 55 6.39 -4.57 -0.51
CA ASP A 55 7.74 -4.96 -0.11
C ASP A 55 7.99 -4.68 1.37
N LYS A 56 7.57 -3.51 1.85
CA LYS A 56 7.69 -3.13 3.26
C LYS A 56 6.87 -4.02 4.18
N THR A 57 5.67 -4.41 3.78
CA THR A 57 4.81 -5.31 4.55
C THR A 57 5.46 -6.69 4.66
N ILE A 58 6.01 -7.22 3.56
CA ILE A 58 6.76 -8.48 3.58
C ILE A 58 7.96 -8.39 4.52
N ASP A 59 8.74 -7.32 4.42
CA ASP A 59 9.92 -7.11 5.27
C ASP A 59 9.55 -6.99 6.75
N TYR A 60 8.43 -6.31 7.04
CA TYR A 60 7.93 -6.16 8.40
C TYR A 60 7.47 -7.50 8.98
N ILE A 61 6.77 -8.32 8.19
CA ILE A 61 6.35 -9.68 8.60
C ILE A 61 7.57 -10.55 8.89
N LYS A 62 8.56 -10.56 7.98
CA LYS A 62 9.80 -11.34 8.17
C LYS A 62 10.58 -10.91 9.41
N SER A 63 10.59 -9.62 9.72
CA SER A 63 11.39 -9.07 10.82
C SER A 63 10.71 -9.22 12.18
N ASN A 64 9.37 -9.29 12.23
CA ASN A 64 8.61 -9.26 13.47
C ASN A 64 7.74 -10.51 13.70
N GLU A 65 7.69 -11.43 12.74
CA GLU A 65 6.88 -12.66 12.78
C GLU A 65 5.38 -12.38 13.04
N VAL A 66 4.86 -11.29 12.47
CA VAL A 66 3.46 -10.85 12.63
C VAL A 66 2.57 -11.24 11.44
N SER A 67 1.25 -11.09 11.61
CA SER A 67 0.30 -11.29 10.52
C SER A 67 0.38 -10.17 9.46
N PHE A 68 -0.06 -10.49 8.24
CA PHE A 68 -0.17 -9.52 7.15
C PHE A 68 -1.01 -8.31 7.54
N VAL A 69 -2.19 -8.52 8.12
CA VAL A 69 -3.09 -7.43 8.54
C VAL A 69 -2.38 -6.45 9.48
N LEU A 70 -1.63 -6.95 10.48
CA LEU A 70 -0.93 -6.08 11.43
C LEU A 70 0.21 -5.31 10.74
N ALA A 71 1.02 -6.00 9.93
CA ALA A 71 2.11 -5.38 9.20
C ALA A 71 1.61 -4.33 8.19
N SER A 72 0.59 -4.67 7.40
CA SER A 72 -0.08 -3.79 6.42
C SER A 72 -0.57 -2.51 7.10
N ASN A 73 -1.34 -2.63 8.19
CA ASN A 73 -1.83 -1.46 8.93
C ASN A 73 -0.69 -0.53 9.38
N ILE A 74 0.39 -1.09 9.92
CA ILE A 74 1.54 -0.30 10.37
C ILE A 74 2.21 0.42 9.20
N VAL A 75 2.44 -0.29 8.09
CA VAL A 75 3.13 0.26 6.92
C VAL A 75 2.26 1.30 6.19
N VAL A 76 0.95 1.09 6.13
CA VAL A 76 -0.03 2.04 5.55
C VAL A 76 -0.11 3.31 6.38
N GLU A 77 -0.18 3.22 7.71
CA GLU A 77 -0.20 4.42 8.57
C GLU A 77 1.09 5.23 8.42
N GLN A 78 2.25 4.56 8.38
CA GLN A 78 3.53 5.22 8.11
C GLN A 78 3.58 5.89 6.72
N TRP A 79 2.89 5.32 5.73
CA TRP A 79 2.80 5.91 4.40
C TRP A 79 1.88 7.13 4.39
N LYS A 80 0.70 7.05 5.02
CA LYS A 80 -0.24 8.16 5.16
C LYS A 80 0.42 9.36 5.84
N GLU A 81 1.15 9.13 6.93
CA GLU A 81 1.90 10.18 7.63
C GLU A 81 2.94 10.86 6.73
N ARG A 82 3.62 10.12 5.85
CA ARG A 82 4.62 10.71 4.93
C ARG A 82 4.00 11.47 3.76
N MET A 83 2.79 11.10 3.38
CA MET A 83 2.13 11.66 2.20
C MET A 83 1.29 12.89 2.51
N PHE A 84 0.65 12.92 3.68
CA PHE A 84 -0.39 13.91 3.98
C PHE A 84 -0.14 14.78 5.22
N ASN A 85 0.94 14.54 6.00
CA ASN A 85 1.42 15.46 7.05
C ASN A 85 2.69 16.20 6.62
#